data_AF-A0A1M7J9N9-F1
#
_entry.id   AF-A0A1M7J9N9-F1
#
_cell.length_a   1.000
_cell.length_b   1.000
_cell.length_c   1.000
_cell.angle_alpha   90.00
_cell.angle_beta   90.00
_cell.angle_gamma   90.00
#
_symmetry.space_group_name_H-M   'P 1'
#
loop_
_entity.id
_entity.type
_entity.pdbx_description
1 polymer ?
#
loop_
_entity_poly.entity_id
_entity_poly.type
_entity_poly.pdbx_seq_one_letter_code
_entity_poly.pdbx_strand_id
1 'polypeptide(L)'
;MKIVIDTPNSPGTQFNETTDEYIYEMYRYLEMKKDGFVETYKNFQNHATYFTTVSYIRSIFPFLKNAGIINDYEFVSKHLFTDLGKAYYLCIDSIKKSESEGEDKGVYQFENIKHEIIRNCIRNIIQNRNVQYGKIFQKVLRHFLTYDRINESEFALLLGVLQNKVTESEYQSIMNNQKREIIFSINVMEKGSTHMKKLTKITCFSYFMGSLKHAGIIKKEGKSDFARICDSKVIEVML
;
A
#
# COMPACT_ATOMS: atom_id res chain seq x y z
N MET A 1 -0.37 -20.04 -21.84
CA MET A 1 0.52 -20.59 -20.78
C MET A 1 -0.32 -20.81 -19.53
N LYS A 2 -0.17 -21.95 -18.85
CA LYS A 2 -0.79 -22.20 -17.53
C LYS A 2 0.28 -21.99 -16.47
N ILE A 3 0.08 -21.00 -15.61
CA ILE A 3 0.95 -20.72 -14.47
C ILE A 3 0.12 -20.96 -13.23
N VAL A 4 0.71 -21.62 -12.23
CA VAL A 4 0.14 -21.77 -10.88
C VAL A 4 0.99 -20.93 -9.95
N ILE A 5 0.38 -19.89 -9.39
CA ILE A 5 1.01 -19.00 -8.42
C ILE A 5 0.23 -19.04 -7.11
N ASP A 6 0.95 -18.82 -6.00
CA ASP A 6 0.37 -18.55 -4.69
C ASP A 6 0.12 -17.06 -4.57
N THR A 7 -1.10 -16.63 -4.30
CA THR A 7 -1.32 -15.22 -3.98
C THR A 7 -0.78 -14.93 -2.57
N PRO A 8 0.12 -13.95 -2.40
CA PRO A 8 0.49 -13.53 -1.06
C PRO A 8 -0.77 -12.99 -0.39
N ASN A 9 -0.93 -13.26 0.91
CA ASN A 9 -2.05 -12.71 1.67
C ASN A 9 -2.10 -11.19 1.44
N SER A 10 -3.27 -10.60 1.24
CA SER A 10 -3.34 -9.15 1.24
C SER A 10 -2.84 -8.65 2.60
N PRO A 11 -2.06 -7.56 2.69
CA PRO A 11 -1.72 -6.92 3.96
C PRO A 11 -2.96 -6.45 4.74
N GLY A 12 -4.15 -6.51 4.14
CA GLY A 12 -5.43 -6.21 4.77
C GLY A 12 -5.75 -4.72 4.81
N THR A 13 -4.72 -3.87 4.77
CA THR A 13 -4.81 -2.40 4.80
C THR A 13 -3.84 -1.83 3.77
N GLN A 14 -4.18 -0.70 3.12
CA GLN A 14 -3.36 0.07 2.16
C GLN A 14 -3.52 1.56 2.43
N PHE A 15 -2.65 2.41 1.89
CA PHE A 15 -2.91 3.86 1.88
C PHE A 15 -4.19 4.17 1.08
N ASN A 16 -5.15 4.81 1.72
CA ASN A 16 -6.42 5.28 1.18
C ASN A 16 -7.12 6.23 2.17
N GLU A 17 -8.22 6.84 1.76
CA GLU A 17 -9.05 7.73 2.59
C GLU A 17 -9.47 7.10 3.93
N THR A 18 -9.81 5.80 3.96
CA THR A 18 -10.15 5.10 5.22
C THR A 18 -8.97 5.05 6.19
N THR A 19 -7.75 4.86 5.66
CA THR A 19 -6.52 4.85 6.46
C THR A 19 -6.18 6.26 6.93
N ASP A 20 -6.37 7.27 6.08
CA ASP A 20 -6.21 8.68 6.45
C ASP A 20 -7.14 9.03 7.63
N GLU A 21 -8.43 8.67 7.53
CA GLU A 21 -9.41 8.90 8.61
C GLU A 21 -9.02 8.19 9.90
N TYR A 22 -8.58 6.93 9.80
CA TYR A 22 -8.17 6.16 10.97
C TYR A 22 -6.95 6.78 11.67
N ILE A 23 -5.94 7.20 10.91
CA ILE A 23 -4.75 7.87 11.43
C ILE A 23 -5.15 9.18 12.13
N TYR A 24 -6.03 9.96 11.49
CA TYR A 24 -6.53 11.23 12.00
C TYR A 24 -7.25 11.07 13.35
N GLU A 25 -8.23 10.17 13.43
CA GLU A 25 -8.99 9.94 14.66
C GLU A 25 -8.14 9.29 15.77
N MET A 26 -7.26 8.35 15.42
CA MET A 26 -6.33 7.75 16.38
C MET A 26 -5.40 8.79 17.01
N TYR A 27 -4.82 9.67 16.18
CA TYR A 27 -3.92 10.72 16.67
C TYR A 27 -4.66 11.68 17.61
N ARG A 28 -5.82 12.19 17.19
CA ARG A 28 -6.64 13.11 18.01
C ARG A 28 -7.02 12.51 19.34
N TYR A 29 -7.49 11.26 19.36
CA TYR A 29 -7.87 10.59 20.59
C TYR A 29 -6.71 10.50 21.59
N LEU A 30 -5.51 10.13 21.12
CA LEU A 30 -4.34 9.98 21.97
C LEU A 30 -3.81 11.33 22.45
N GLU A 31 -3.79 12.36 21.60
CA GLU A 31 -3.37 13.71 22.00
C GLU A 31 -4.27 14.36 23.06
N MET A 32 -5.55 13.98 23.12
CA MET A 32 -6.46 14.45 24.17
C MET A 32 -6.15 13.84 25.55
N LYS A 33 -5.28 12.83 25.64
CA LYS A 33 -4.90 12.20 26.91
C LYS A 33 -3.74 12.94 27.57
N LYS A 34 -3.62 12.76 28.89
CA LYS A 34 -2.44 13.23 29.62
C LYS A 34 -1.18 12.61 29.03
N ASP A 35 -0.09 13.37 29.07
CA ASP A 35 1.21 12.89 28.61
C ASP A 35 1.62 11.62 29.37
N GLY A 36 2.19 10.64 28.66
CA GLY A 36 2.53 9.33 29.22
C GLY A 36 1.35 8.45 29.62
N PHE A 37 0.10 8.81 29.31
CA PHE A 37 -1.04 7.90 29.50
C PHE A 37 -0.84 6.62 28.69
N VAL A 38 -0.87 5.47 29.37
CA VAL A 38 -0.72 4.15 28.75
C VAL A 38 -2.07 3.46 28.66
N GLU A 39 -2.44 3.04 27.45
CA GLU A 39 -3.64 2.25 27.21
C GLU A 39 -3.29 0.82 26.77
N THR A 40 -4.11 -0.16 27.15
CA THR A 40 -3.96 -1.51 26.63
C THR A 40 -4.51 -1.59 25.21
N TYR A 41 -3.94 -2.46 24.36
CA TYR A 41 -4.47 -2.71 23.01
C TYR A 41 -5.98 -3.04 23.02
N LYS A 42 -6.46 -3.78 24.03
CA LYS A 42 -7.88 -4.13 24.16
C LYS A 42 -8.77 -2.91 24.43
N ASN A 43 -8.33 -2.01 25.32
CA ASN A 43 -9.07 -0.79 25.62
C ASN A 43 -9.07 0.16 24.42
N PHE A 44 -7.91 0.33 23.79
CA PHE A 44 -7.81 1.12 22.56
C PHE A 44 -8.69 0.52 21.45
N GLN A 45 -8.70 -0.80 21.27
CA GLN A 45 -9.55 -1.46 20.28
C GLN A 45 -11.04 -1.19 20.53
N ASN A 46 -11.48 -1.25 21.79
CA ASN A 46 -12.86 -0.90 22.13
C ASN A 46 -13.18 0.56 21.77
N HIS A 47 -12.25 1.49 22.01
CA HIS A 47 -12.43 2.88 21.58
C HIS A 47 -12.43 3.01 20.05
N ALA A 48 -11.49 2.39 19.35
CA ALA A 48 -11.37 2.46 17.91
C ALA A 48 -12.60 1.89 17.17
N THR A 49 -13.42 1.05 17.81
CA THR A 49 -14.70 0.64 17.22
C THR A 49 -15.72 1.76 17.01
N TYR A 50 -15.51 2.94 17.61
CA TYR A 50 -16.33 4.13 17.31
C TYR A 50 -16.11 4.67 15.90
N PHE A 51 -14.94 4.42 15.29
CA PHE A 51 -14.59 4.95 13.97
C PHE A 51 -14.08 3.89 12.97
N THR A 52 -13.98 2.62 13.37
CA THR A 52 -13.63 1.52 12.44
C THR A 52 -14.10 0.14 12.92
N THR A 53 -13.75 -0.92 12.19
CA THR A 53 -14.06 -2.32 12.55
C THR A 53 -12.91 -3.01 13.27
N VAL A 54 -13.24 -3.97 14.14
CA VAL A 54 -12.24 -4.84 14.81
C VAL A 54 -11.33 -5.55 13.81
N SER A 55 -11.87 -5.98 12.67
CA SER A 55 -11.09 -6.63 11.61
C SER A 55 -10.02 -5.69 11.06
N TYR A 56 -10.38 -4.45 10.76
CA TYR A 56 -9.47 -3.44 10.23
C TYR A 56 -8.41 -3.02 11.25
N ILE A 57 -8.78 -2.92 12.54
CA ILE A 57 -7.84 -2.65 13.64
C ILE A 57 -6.69 -3.67 13.65
N ARG A 58 -6.98 -4.95 13.41
CA ARG A 58 -5.95 -6.00 13.41
C ARG A 58 -4.96 -5.87 12.26
N SER A 59 -5.40 -5.38 11.10
CA SER A 59 -4.53 -5.23 9.91
C SER A 59 -3.80 -3.89 9.87
N ILE A 60 -4.42 -2.81 10.35
CA ILE A 60 -3.84 -1.46 10.25
C ILE A 60 -2.63 -1.28 11.14
N PHE A 61 -2.59 -1.82 12.36
CA PHE A 61 -1.45 -1.62 13.26
C PHE A 61 -0.12 -2.16 12.71
N PRO A 62 -0.05 -3.43 12.27
CA PRO A 62 1.15 -3.93 11.61
C PRO A 62 1.53 -3.10 10.38
N PHE A 63 0.53 -2.64 9.62
CA PHE A 63 0.78 -1.79 8.46
C PHE A 63 1.40 -0.44 8.85
N LEU A 64 0.83 0.29 9.82
CA LEU A 64 1.35 1.58 10.29
C LEU A 64 2.75 1.45 10.89
N LYS A 65 3.02 0.38 11.64
CA LYS A 65 4.35 0.11 12.20
C LYS A 65 5.37 -0.12 11.09
N ASN A 66 5.03 -0.97 10.10
CA ASN A 66 5.92 -1.26 8.97
C ASN A 66 6.13 -0.05 8.04
N ALA A 67 5.14 0.84 7.96
CA ALA A 67 5.23 2.13 7.29
C ALA A 67 6.09 3.15 8.06
N GLY A 68 6.41 2.90 9.33
CA GLY A 68 7.13 3.84 10.19
C GLY A 68 6.28 5.01 10.67
N ILE A 69 4.95 4.87 10.69
CA ILE A 69 4.02 5.89 11.20
C ILE A 69 3.93 5.84 12.73
N ILE A 70 4.07 4.64 13.31
CA ILE A 70 4.06 4.40 14.75
C ILE A 70 5.34 3.67 15.20
N ASN A 71 5.76 3.93 16.45
CA ASN A 71 6.96 3.35 17.05
C ASN A 71 6.76 1.86 17.40
N ASP A 72 5.68 1.55 18.12
CA ASP A 72 5.38 0.18 18.55
C ASP A 72 3.86 -0.04 18.74
N TYR A 73 3.49 -1.18 19.30
CA TYR A 73 2.14 -1.56 19.69
C TYR A 73 1.79 -1.12 21.13
N GLU A 74 2.68 -0.36 21.78
CA GLU A 74 2.41 0.25 23.09
C GLU A 74 1.70 1.59 22.90
N PHE A 75 0.45 1.69 23.37
CA PHE A 75 -0.38 2.90 23.24
C PHE A 75 -0.03 3.89 24.33
N VAL A 76 1.18 4.42 24.24
CA VAL A 76 1.63 5.52 25.09
C VAL A 76 1.26 6.83 24.40
N SER A 77 0.38 7.60 25.06
CA SER A 77 -0.01 8.95 24.65
C SER A 77 1.22 9.79 24.31
N LYS A 78 1.14 10.59 23.24
CA LYS A 78 2.22 11.45 22.69
C LYS A 78 3.50 10.75 22.21
N HIS A 79 3.64 9.45 22.46
CA HIS A 79 4.83 8.66 22.12
C HIS A 79 4.56 7.55 21.10
N LEU A 80 3.29 7.24 20.80
CA LEU A 80 2.96 6.22 19.80
C LEU A 80 3.43 6.61 18.39
N PHE A 81 3.16 7.85 17.97
CA PHE A 81 3.47 8.32 16.61
C PHE A 81 4.93 8.74 16.48
N THR A 82 5.56 8.33 15.37
CA THR A 82 6.87 8.84 14.94
C THR A 82 6.73 10.28 14.43
N ASP A 83 7.84 10.96 14.19
CA ASP A 83 7.80 12.27 13.53
C ASP A 83 7.20 12.21 12.12
N LEU A 84 7.44 11.10 11.39
CA LEU A 84 6.79 10.83 10.11
C LEU A 84 5.26 10.70 10.27
N GLY A 85 4.81 9.98 11.31
CA GLY A 85 3.39 9.82 11.59
C GLY A 85 2.72 11.12 12.03
N LYS A 86 3.39 11.95 12.83
CA LYS A 86 2.94 13.30 13.20
C LYS A 86 2.83 14.20 11.97
N ALA A 87 3.83 14.18 11.09
CA ALA A 87 3.81 14.92 9.84
C ALA A 87 2.64 14.46 8.94
N TYR A 88 2.38 13.16 8.87
CA TYR A 88 1.22 12.61 8.14
C TYR A 88 -0.07 13.18 8.72
N TYR A 89 -0.28 13.07 10.04
CA TYR A 89 -1.46 13.61 10.71
C TYR A 89 -1.66 15.11 10.42
N LEU A 90 -0.63 15.92 10.60
CA LEU A 90 -0.68 17.37 10.34
C LEU A 90 -1.05 17.67 8.89
N CYS A 91 -0.59 16.85 7.95
CA CYS A 91 -0.93 16.97 6.56
C CYS A 91 -2.42 16.69 6.31
N ILE A 92 -2.97 15.62 6.88
CA ILE A 92 -4.41 15.30 6.78
C ILE A 92 -5.25 16.42 7.40
N ASP A 93 -4.89 16.87 8.60
CA ASP A 93 -5.58 17.95 9.31
C ASP A 93 -5.59 19.25 8.49
N SER A 94 -4.46 19.58 7.86
CA SER A 94 -4.33 20.77 7.01
C SER A 94 -5.17 20.66 5.74
N ILE A 95 -5.23 19.47 5.11
CA ILE A 95 -6.11 19.22 3.96
C ILE A 95 -7.57 19.46 4.35
N LYS A 96 -8.02 18.84 5.46
CA LYS A 96 -9.41 18.98 5.94
C LYS A 96 -9.78 20.44 6.25
N LYS A 97 -8.85 21.21 6.83
CA LYS A 97 -9.04 22.65 7.11
C LYS A 97 -9.14 23.46 5.82
N SER A 98 -8.19 23.30 4.90
CA SER A 98 -8.21 24.00 3.60
C SER A 98 -9.46 23.67 2.79
N GLU A 99 -9.93 22.42 2.80
CA GLU A 99 -11.20 22.03 2.17
C GLU A 99 -12.40 22.76 2.78
N SER A 100 -12.43 22.88 4.11
CA SER A 100 -13.51 23.59 4.82
C SER A 100 -13.52 25.10 4.56
N GLU A 101 -12.36 25.67 4.25
CA GLU A 101 -12.16 27.09 3.94
C GLU A 101 -12.29 27.39 2.43
N GLY A 102 -12.41 26.36 1.58
CA GLY A 102 -12.48 26.50 0.12
C GLY A 102 -11.14 26.87 -0.54
N GLU A 103 -10.02 26.53 0.10
CA GLU A 103 -8.67 26.87 -0.37
C GLU A 103 -8.04 25.77 -1.25
N ASP A 104 -8.49 25.67 -2.50
CA ASP A 104 -8.01 24.64 -3.46
C ASP A 104 -6.48 24.55 -3.59
N LYS A 105 -5.80 25.70 -3.54
CA LYS A 105 -4.33 25.75 -3.62
C LYS A 105 -3.67 25.12 -2.40
N GLY A 106 -4.24 25.34 -1.21
CA GLY A 106 -3.77 24.73 0.05
C GLY A 106 -3.93 23.22 0.00
N VAL A 107 -5.11 22.75 -0.40
CA VAL A 107 -5.40 21.31 -0.59
C VAL A 107 -4.37 20.66 -1.53
N TYR A 108 -4.13 21.27 -2.70
CA TYR A 108 -3.15 20.75 -3.66
C TYR A 108 -1.72 20.67 -3.10
N GLN A 109 -1.29 21.69 -2.35
CA GLN A 109 0.04 21.71 -1.74
C GLN A 109 0.19 20.62 -0.69
N PHE A 110 -0.78 20.46 0.19
CA PHE A 110 -0.74 19.43 1.22
C PHE A 110 -0.89 18.02 0.64
N GLU A 111 -1.70 17.81 -0.41
CA GLU A 111 -1.75 16.51 -1.10
C GLU A 111 -0.38 16.10 -1.67
N ASN A 112 0.38 17.03 -2.24
CA ASN A 112 1.75 16.75 -2.70
C ASN A 112 2.70 16.38 -1.55
N ILE A 113 2.56 17.03 -0.40
CA ILE A 113 3.34 16.67 0.81
C ILE A 113 2.93 15.28 1.30
N LYS A 114 1.63 14.97 1.32
CA LYS A 114 1.09 13.66 1.69
C LYS A 114 1.65 12.56 0.79
N HIS A 115 1.70 12.80 -0.53
CA HIS A 115 2.33 11.88 -1.48
C HIS A 115 3.78 11.56 -1.10
N GLU A 116 4.57 12.58 -0.73
CA GLU A 116 5.97 12.39 -0.34
C GLU A 116 6.11 11.61 0.97
N ILE A 117 5.27 11.90 1.96
CA ILE A 117 5.20 11.13 3.21
C ILE A 117 4.86 9.66 2.93
N ILE A 118 3.89 9.39 2.06
CA ILE A 118 3.51 8.04 1.66
C ILE A 118 4.66 7.32 0.93
N ARG A 119 5.41 8.01 0.06
CA ARG A 119 6.61 7.43 -0.58
C ARG A 119 7.66 7.01 0.46
N ASN A 120 7.89 7.84 1.49
CA ASN A 120 8.78 7.47 2.60
C ASN A 120 8.26 6.26 3.38
N CYS A 121 6.95 6.19 3.61
CA CYS A 121 6.33 5.01 4.21
C CYS A 121 6.53 3.74 3.38
N ILE A 122 6.37 3.82 2.05
CA ILE A 122 6.60 2.69 1.15
C ILE A 122 8.08 2.27 1.16
N ARG A 123 9.01 3.23 1.23
CA ARG A 123 10.45 2.93 1.39
C ARG A 123 10.73 2.17 2.68
N ASN A 124 10.12 2.56 3.80
CA ASN A 124 10.22 1.84 5.07
C ASN A 124 9.73 0.38 4.91
N ILE A 125 8.58 0.17 4.25
CA ILE A 125 8.03 -1.17 3.99
C ILE A 125 8.99 -1.99 3.11
N ILE A 126 9.56 -1.38 2.08
CA ILE A 126 10.52 -2.00 1.16
C ILE A 126 11.79 -2.46 1.87
N GLN A 127 12.32 -1.62 2.77
CA GLN A 127 13.56 -1.87 3.50
C GLN A 127 13.38 -2.85 4.66
N ASN A 128 12.15 -3.03 5.15
CA ASN A 128 11.84 -3.93 6.24
C ASN A 128 11.91 -5.41 5.80
N ARG A 129 13.01 -6.07 6.14
CA ARG A 129 13.28 -7.48 5.82
C ARG A 129 12.28 -8.47 6.41
N ASN A 130 11.55 -8.08 7.46
CA ASN A 130 10.55 -8.92 8.13
C ASN A 130 9.18 -8.90 7.43
N VAL A 131 9.00 -8.04 6.42
CA VAL A 131 7.74 -7.88 5.69
C VAL A 131 7.83 -8.54 4.32
N GLN A 132 7.03 -9.58 4.09
CA GLN A 132 7.05 -10.33 2.82
C GLN A 132 6.70 -9.46 1.59
N TYR A 133 5.91 -8.40 1.79
CA TYR A 133 5.46 -7.51 0.72
C TYR A 133 6.53 -6.52 0.25
N GLY A 134 7.61 -6.29 1.01
CA GLY A 134 8.69 -5.38 0.63
C GLY A 134 9.36 -5.81 -0.69
N LYS A 135 9.64 -7.11 -0.84
CA LYS A 135 10.19 -7.68 -2.09
C LYS A 135 9.23 -7.53 -3.27
N ILE A 136 7.92 -7.62 -3.02
CA ILE A 136 6.91 -7.48 -4.05
C ILE A 136 6.83 -6.02 -4.52
N PHE A 137 6.80 -5.05 -3.58
CA PHE A 137 6.92 -3.64 -3.92
C PHE A 137 8.17 -3.36 -4.76
N GLN A 138 9.34 -3.86 -4.35
CA GLN A 138 10.58 -3.70 -5.13
C GLN A 138 10.45 -4.22 -6.56
N LYS A 139 9.90 -5.42 -6.75
CA LYS A 139 9.72 -6.01 -8.08
C LYS A 139 8.70 -5.24 -8.91
N VAL A 140 7.60 -4.78 -8.32
CA VAL A 140 6.60 -3.93 -9.01
C VAL A 140 7.20 -2.61 -9.45
N LEU A 141 7.95 -1.95 -8.58
CA LEU A 141 8.63 -0.69 -8.90
C LEU A 141 9.66 -0.88 -10.02
N ARG A 142 10.45 -1.96 -9.99
CA ARG A 142 11.37 -2.31 -11.08
C ARG A 142 10.64 -2.65 -12.38
N HIS A 143 9.48 -3.31 -12.31
CA HIS A 143 8.63 -3.54 -13.49
C HIS A 143 8.24 -2.20 -14.13
N PHE A 144 7.81 -1.22 -13.33
CA PHE A 144 7.47 0.11 -13.85
C PHE A 144 8.66 0.82 -14.49
N LEU A 145 9.87 0.72 -13.94
CA LEU A 145 11.06 1.31 -14.57
C LEU A 145 11.39 0.71 -15.95
N THR A 146 11.00 -0.53 -16.20
CA THR A 146 11.29 -1.23 -17.47
C THR A 146 10.17 -1.10 -18.49
N TYR A 147 8.91 -1.14 -18.05
CA TYR A 147 7.74 -1.31 -18.93
C TYR A 147 6.69 -0.20 -18.80
N ASP A 148 6.88 0.79 -17.92
CA ASP A 148 6.04 1.97 -17.64
C ASP A 148 4.60 1.69 -17.17
N ARG A 149 4.08 0.47 -17.33
CA ARG A 149 2.72 0.09 -16.99
C ARG A 149 2.64 -1.35 -16.51
N ILE A 150 1.59 -1.64 -15.76
CA ILE A 150 1.27 -3.00 -15.32
C ILE A 150 -0.25 -3.18 -15.26
N ASN A 151 -0.73 -4.34 -15.69
CA ASN A 151 -2.08 -4.82 -15.40
C ASN A 151 -2.05 -6.03 -14.46
N GLU A 152 -3.22 -6.51 -14.06
CA GLU A 152 -3.33 -7.60 -13.10
C GLU A 152 -2.72 -8.92 -13.61
N SER A 153 -2.77 -9.18 -14.92
CA SER A 153 -2.22 -10.38 -15.53
C SER A 153 -0.69 -10.36 -15.59
N GLU A 154 -0.11 -9.21 -15.90
CA GLU A 154 1.33 -8.97 -15.86
C GLU A 154 1.86 -9.03 -14.42
N PHE A 155 1.08 -8.51 -13.46
CA PHE A 155 1.39 -8.66 -12.03
C PHE A 155 1.39 -10.13 -11.59
N ALA A 156 0.47 -10.95 -12.08
CA ALA A 156 0.48 -12.38 -11.82
C ALA A 156 1.73 -13.08 -12.36
N LEU A 157 2.16 -12.70 -13.57
CA LEU A 157 3.39 -13.22 -14.18
C LEU A 157 4.62 -12.83 -13.34
N LEU A 158 4.67 -11.58 -12.85
CA LEU A 158 5.71 -11.09 -11.95
C LEU A 158 5.74 -11.88 -10.62
N LEU A 159 4.58 -12.23 -10.06
CA LEU A 159 4.51 -13.13 -8.90
C LEU A 159 5.04 -14.53 -9.24
N GLY A 160 4.76 -15.03 -10.44
CA GLY A 160 5.31 -16.30 -10.93
C GLY A 160 6.84 -16.29 -10.96
N VAL A 161 7.46 -15.18 -11.36
CA VAL A 161 8.92 -15.00 -11.30
C VAL A 161 9.44 -15.04 -9.87
N LEU A 162 8.80 -14.29 -8.96
CA LEU A 162 9.15 -14.27 -7.54
C LEU A 162 9.06 -15.64 -6.86
N GLN A 163 8.20 -16.52 -7.38
CA GLN A 163 7.96 -17.87 -6.86
C GLN A 163 8.74 -18.96 -7.60
N ASN A 164 9.65 -18.57 -8.51
CA ASN A 164 10.41 -19.48 -9.36
C ASN A 164 9.51 -20.42 -10.20
N LYS A 165 8.31 -19.97 -10.56
CA LYS A 165 7.37 -20.66 -11.46
C LYS A 165 7.52 -20.22 -12.91
N VAL A 166 8.18 -19.08 -13.11
CA VAL A 166 8.50 -18.48 -14.40
C VAL A 166 9.93 -17.97 -14.30
N THR A 167 10.76 -18.23 -15.30
CA THR A 167 12.12 -17.68 -15.34
C THR A 167 12.10 -16.19 -15.73
N GLU A 168 13.11 -15.44 -15.31
CA GLU A 168 13.23 -14.02 -15.69
C GLU A 168 13.31 -13.85 -17.22
N SER A 169 13.96 -14.78 -17.94
CA SER A 169 14.04 -14.78 -19.41
C SER A 169 12.69 -15.03 -20.09
N GLU A 170 11.87 -15.95 -19.56
CA GLU A 170 10.51 -16.19 -20.06
C GLU A 170 9.64 -14.96 -19.84
N TYR A 171 9.72 -14.37 -18.65
CA TYR A 171 9.02 -13.13 -18.32
C TYR A 171 9.40 -11.99 -19.28
N GLN A 172 10.69 -11.73 -19.49
CA GLN A 172 11.15 -10.70 -20.43
C GLN A 172 10.70 -10.98 -21.86
N SER A 173 10.79 -12.23 -22.32
CA SER A 173 10.31 -12.62 -23.65
C SER A 173 8.82 -12.33 -23.83
N ILE A 174 8.00 -12.65 -22.82
CA ILE A 174 6.56 -12.37 -22.87
C ILE A 174 6.31 -10.85 -22.84
N MET A 175 6.96 -10.13 -21.92
CA MET A 175 6.81 -8.68 -21.76
C MET A 175 7.32 -7.87 -22.94
N ASN A 176 8.29 -8.36 -23.72
CA ASN A 176 8.78 -7.69 -24.93
C ASN A 176 7.88 -7.91 -26.16
N ASN A 177 7.05 -8.95 -26.15
CA ASN A 177 6.12 -9.28 -27.24
C ASN A 177 4.78 -8.50 -27.15
N GLN A 178 4.80 -7.24 -26.68
CA GLN A 178 3.68 -6.37 -26.28
C GLN A 178 2.55 -6.14 -27.30
N LYS A 179 2.61 -6.72 -28.50
CA LYS A 179 1.56 -6.67 -29.52
C LYS A 179 0.39 -7.62 -29.27
N ARG A 180 0.43 -8.45 -28.23
CA ARG A 180 -0.67 -9.34 -27.87
C ARG A 180 -1.18 -8.94 -26.50
N GLU A 181 -2.44 -8.54 -26.42
CA GLU A 181 -3.20 -8.57 -25.18
C GLU A 181 -2.97 -9.95 -24.56
N ILE A 182 -2.22 -10.01 -23.46
CA ILE A 182 -1.72 -11.28 -22.96
C ILE A 182 -2.86 -11.95 -22.20
N ILE A 183 -3.68 -12.72 -22.92
CA ILE A 183 -4.76 -13.52 -22.32
C ILE A 183 -4.11 -14.72 -21.64
N PHE A 184 -3.73 -14.56 -20.37
CA PHE A 184 -3.32 -15.68 -19.54
C PHE A 184 -4.54 -16.34 -18.89
N SER A 185 -4.64 -17.67 -19.02
CA SER A 185 -5.45 -18.46 -18.09
C SER A 185 -4.63 -18.73 -16.83
N ILE A 186 -4.60 -17.74 -15.95
CA ILE A 186 -3.92 -17.87 -14.66
C ILE A 186 -4.81 -18.72 -13.76
N ASN A 187 -4.29 -19.88 -13.36
CA ASN A 187 -4.90 -20.66 -12.30
C ASN A 187 -4.15 -20.33 -11.03
N VAL A 188 -4.86 -19.95 -9.98
CA VAL A 188 -4.24 -19.65 -8.70
C VAL A 188 -4.57 -20.75 -7.72
N MET A 189 -3.58 -21.09 -6.90
CA MET A 189 -3.76 -21.88 -5.71
C MET A 189 -3.65 -20.91 -4.54
N GLU A 190 -4.73 -20.71 -3.79
CA GLU A 190 -4.62 -19.97 -2.53
C GLU A 190 -3.83 -20.80 -1.53
N LYS A 191 -2.99 -20.14 -0.74
CA LYS A 191 -2.13 -20.82 0.24
C LYS A 191 -2.97 -21.67 1.20
N GLY A 192 -2.80 -22.99 1.17
CA GLY A 192 -3.55 -23.95 1.98
C GLY A 192 -4.78 -24.58 1.31
N SER A 193 -5.06 -24.23 0.04
CA SER A 193 -6.11 -24.86 -0.77
C SER A 193 -5.53 -25.94 -1.70
N THR A 194 -6.23 -27.07 -1.85
CA THR A 194 -5.96 -28.08 -2.90
C THR A 194 -6.74 -27.82 -4.19
N HIS A 195 -7.70 -26.89 -4.17
CA HIS A 195 -8.53 -26.56 -5.31
C HIS A 195 -7.93 -25.43 -6.15
N MET A 196 -7.62 -25.75 -7.40
CA MET A 196 -7.30 -24.76 -8.43
C MET A 196 -8.56 -23.99 -8.81
N LYS A 197 -8.49 -22.67 -8.79
CA LYS A 197 -9.55 -21.81 -9.32
C LYS A 197 -9.00 -20.97 -10.47
N LYS A 198 -9.83 -20.75 -11.49
CA LYS A 198 -9.56 -19.72 -12.49
C LYS A 198 -9.61 -18.39 -11.77
N LEU A 199 -8.50 -17.67 -11.77
CA LEU A 199 -8.39 -16.42 -11.05
C LEU A 199 -9.19 -15.35 -11.78
N THR A 200 -10.17 -14.79 -11.09
CA THR A 200 -10.94 -13.63 -11.57
C THR A 200 -10.41 -12.32 -11.01
N LYS A 201 -9.74 -12.35 -9.85
CA LYS A 201 -9.13 -11.18 -9.22
C LYS A 201 -7.98 -11.54 -8.26
N ILE A 202 -6.89 -10.76 -8.28
CA ILE A 202 -5.75 -10.80 -7.36
C ILE A 202 -5.92 -9.71 -6.32
N THR A 203 -6.37 -10.07 -5.12
CA THR A 203 -6.66 -9.10 -4.05
C THR A 203 -5.44 -8.23 -3.68
N CYS A 204 -4.23 -8.80 -3.68
CA CYS A 204 -3.02 -8.05 -3.38
C CYS A 204 -2.61 -7.07 -4.50
N PHE A 205 -3.04 -7.26 -5.75
CA PHE A 205 -2.82 -6.28 -6.82
C PHE A 205 -3.46 -4.95 -6.47
N SER A 206 -4.72 -4.99 -6.01
CA SER A 206 -5.43 -3.78 -5.56
C SER A 206 -4.69 -3.07 -4.42
N TYR A 207 -4.10 -3.83 -3.48
CA TYR A 207 -3.28 -3.29 -2.39
C TYR A 207 -2.06 -2.49 -2.89
N PHE A 208 -1.26 -3.09 -3.77
CA PHE A 208 -0.05 -2.44 -4.29
C PHE A 208 -0.41 -1.23 -5.14
N MET A 209 -1.37 -1.38 -6.06
CA MET A 209 -1.79 -0.29 -6.94
C MET A 209 -2.44 0.84 -6.14
N GLY A 210 -3.26 0.53 -5.13
CA GLY A 210 -3.86 1.55 -4.28
C GLY A 210 -2.81 2.35 -3.53
N SER A 211 -1.80 1.69 -2.95
CA SER A 211 -0.70 2.35 -2.24
C SER A 211 0.15 3.23 -3.18
N LEU A 212 0.52 2.72 -4.36
CA LEU A 212 1.30 3.49 -5.34
C LEU A 212 0.51 4.67 -5.93
N LYS A 213 -0.81 4.51 -6.09
CA LYS A 213 -1.70 5.59 -6.52
C LYS A 213 -1.73 6.72 -5.49
N HIS A 214 -1.93 6.39 -4.21
CA HIS A 214 -1.92 7.40 -3.14
C HIS A 214 -0.54 7.99 -2.87
N ALA A 215 0.54 7.35 -3.33
CA ALA A 215 1.88 7.92 -3.33
C ALA A 215 2.14 8.87 -4.53
N GLY A 216 1.17 9.04 -5.43
CA GLY A 216 1.32 9.79 -6.68
C GLY A 216 2.31 9.17 -7.67
N ILE A 217 2.67 7.88 -7.50
CA ILE A 217 3.65 7.19 -8.36
C ILE A 217 3.00 6.71 -9.66
N ILE A 218 1.73 6.29 -9.58
CA ILE A 218 0.98 5.76 -10.71
C ILE A 218 -0.38 6.43 -10.86
N LYS A 219 -0.93 6.34 -12.07
CA LYS A 219 -2.31 6.70 -12.39
C LYS A 219 -2.97 5.59 -13.21
N LYS A 220 -4.30 5.49 -13.11
CA LYS A 220 -5.07 4.61 -13.98
C LYS A 220 -5.15 5.21 -15.38
N GLU A 221 -4.92 4.40 -16.41
CA GLU A 221 -4.98 4.85 -17.80
C GLU A 221 -6.42 4.84 -18.34
N GLY A 222 -7.22 5.85 -17.96
CA GLY A 222 -8.60 5.99 -18.41
C GLY A 222 -9.47 4.77 -18.08
N LYS A 223 -10.13 4.20 -19.11
CA LYS A 223 -10.93 2.96 -18.99
C LYS A 223 -10.11 1.68 -19.06
N SER A 224 -8.79 1.78 -19.26
CA SER A 224 -7.90 0.62 -19.36
C SER A 224 -7.71 -0.04 -17.99
N ASP A 225 -7.41 -1.34 -18.00
CA ASP A 225 -7.04 -2.11 -16.81
C ASP A 225 -5.57 -1.92 -16.40
N PHE A 226 -4.85 -1.05 -17.12
CA PHE A 226 -3.47 -0.72 -16.84
C PHE A 226 -3.33 0.42 -15.81
N ALA A 227 -2.44 0.21 -14.86
CA ALA A 227 -1.79 1.26 -14.09
C ALA A 227 -0.53 1.72 -14.84
N ARG A 228 -0.29 3.03 -14.91
CA ARG A 228 0.87 3.61 -15.59
C ARG A 228 1.63 4.53 -14.64
N ILE A 229 2.96 4.52 -14.74
CA ILE A 229 3.84 5.41 -13.99
C ILE A 229 3.59 6.89 -14.35
N CYS A 230 3.70 7.77 -13.34
CA CYS A 230 3.64 9.22 -13.52
C CYS A 230 5.03 9.81 -13.77
N ASP A 231 6.03 9.39 -13.00
CA ASP A 231 7.43 9.85 -13.07
C ASP A 231 8.39 8.72 -12.64
N SER A 232 9.31 8.32 -13.52
CA SER A 232 10.31 7.28 -13.24
C SER A 232 11.34 7.71 -12.21
N LYS A 233 11.67 9.00 -12.12
CA LYS A 233 12.66 9.52 -11.17
C LYS A 233 12.25 9.29 -9.73
N VAL A 234 10.95 9.37 -9.45
CA VAL A 234 10.40 9.07 -8.11
C VAL A 234 10.73 7.63 -7.70
N ILE A 235 10.58 6.68 -8.63
CA ILE A 235 10.88 5.27 -8.36
C ILE A 235 12.38 5.04 -8.21
N GLU A 236 13.22 5.65 -9.04
CA GLU A 236 14.69 5.55 -8.95
C GLU A 236 15.21 6.00 -7.59
N VAL A 237 14.64 7.08 -7.04
CA VAL A 237 14.98 7.53 -5.70
C VAL A 237 14.52 6.50 -4.66
N MET A 238 13.35 5.88 -4.83
CA MET A 238 12.78 4.95 -3.84
C MET A 238 13.53 3.62 -3.69
N LEU A 239 14.18 3.11 -4.73
CA LEU A 239 14.85 1.81 -4.78
C LEU A 239 16.32 1.85 -4.37
#